data_AF-A0A937UDA8-F1
#
_entry.id   AF-A0A937UDA8-F1
#
_cell.length_a   1.000
_cell.length_b   1.000
_cell.length_c   1.000
_cell.angle_alpha   90.00
_cell.angle_beta   90.00
_cell.angle_gamma   90.00
#
_symmetry.space_group_name_H-M   'P 1'
#
loop_
_entity.id
_entity.type
_entity.pdbx_description
1 polymer ?
#
loop_
_entity_poly.entity_id
_entity_poly.type
_entity_poly.pdbx_seq_one_letter_code
_entity_poly.pdbx_strand_id
1 'polypeptide(L)'
;MSSLLKRLDRFVRLYRKGAKSREPLLASTKGKRMIYRSIYEKMKKLGSKSGIGKLHPHMLRHTYLSRLYNIEHDLRFVQDQAGHASPTTTAIYAKTNCKARKRQVEALDDE
;
A
#
# COMPACT_ATOMS: atom_id res chain seq x y z
N MET A 1 -1.50 -14.68 -16.64
CA MET A 1 -2.28 -14.29 -15.43
C MET A 1 -1.36 -13.55 -14.47
N SER A 2 -1.66 -12.29 -14.12
CA SER A 2 -0.78 -11.44 -13.30
C SER A 2 -0.45 -12.10 -11.95
N SER A 3 0.75 -11.84 -11.41
CA SER A 3 1.20 -12.38 -10.11
C SER A 3 0.21 -12.11 -8.97
N LEU A 4 -0.46 -10.96 -9.01
CA LEU A 4 -1.50 -10.59 -8.04
C LEU A 4 -2.72 -11.51 -8.12
N LEU A 5 -3.23 -11.80 -9.32
CA LEU A 5 -4.38 -12.70 -9.49
C LEU A 5 -4.07 -14.09 -8.96
N LYS A 6 -2.87 -14.62 -9.18
CA LYS A 6 -2.42 -15.90 -8.61
C LYS A 6 -2.41 -15.89 -7.08
N ARG A 7 -1.97 -14.78 -6.47
CA ARG A 7 -1.94 -14.62 -5.00
C ARG A 7 -3.35 -14.50 -4.42
N LEU A 8 -4.24 -13.75 -5.07
CA LEU A 8 -5.64 -13.61 -4.66
C LEU A 8 -6.38 -14.94 -4.75
N ASP A 9 -6.19 -15.66 -5.86
CA ASP A 9 -6.74 -16.98 -6.07
C ASP A 9 -6.28 -17.97 -4.97
N ARG A 10 -4.96 -18.03 -4.70
CA ARG A 10 -4.43 -18.82 -3.58
C ARG A 10 -5.03 -18.41 -2.23
N PHE A 11 -5.18 -17.11 -1.98
CA PHE A 11 -5.80 -16.60 -0.75
C PHE A 11 -7.25 -17.07 -0.61
N VAL A 12 -8.06 -16.98 -1.67
CA VAL A 12 -9.46 -17.42 -1.66
C VAL A 12 -9.54 -18.92 -1.37
N ARG A 13 -8.71 -19.74 -2.04
CA ARG A 13 -8.68 -21.19 -1.81
C ARG A 13 -8.36 -21.55 -0.35
N LEU A 14 -7.42 -20.85 0.27
CA LEU A 14 -6.95 -21.17 1.63
C LEU A 14 -7.83 -20.58 2.74
N TYR A 15 -8.34 -19.37 2.56
CA TYR A 15 -8.97 -18.59 3.65
C TYR A 15 -10.43 -18.24 3.42
N ARG A 16 -10.97 -18.47 2.21
CA ARG A 16 -12.37 -18.18 1.84
C ARG A 16 -13.01 -19.35 1.09
N LYS A 17 -12.63 -20.59 1.42
CA LYS A 17 -13.23 -21.81 0.84
C LYS A 17 -14.74 -21.80 1.09
N GLY A 18 -15.54 -21.93 0.02
CA GLY A 18 -17.01 -21.91 0.08
C GLY A 18 -17.65 -20.53 0.18
N ALA A 19 -16.86 -19.44 0.13
CA ALA A 19 -17.42 -18.09 0.06
C ALA A 19 -18.18 -17.87 -1.27
N LYS A 20 -19.36 -17.28 -1.19
CA LYS A 20 -20.15 -16.93 -2.38
C LYS A 20 -19.62 -15.67 -3.06
N SER A 21 -19.99 -15.49 -4.33
CA SER A 21 -19.77 -14.24 -5.04
C SER A 21 -20.39 -13.08 -4.27
N ARG A 22 -19.68 -11.95 -4.15
CA ARG A 22 -20.02 -10.73 -3.37
C ARG A 22 -19.80 -10.78 -1.86
N GLU A 23 -19.35 -11.91 -1.30
CA GLU A 23 -18.89 -11.92 0.09
C GLU A 23 -17.57 -11.14 0.25
N PRO A 24 -17.29 -10.57 1.44
CA PRO A 24 -16.04 -9.86 1.67
C PRO A 24 -14.83 -10.79 1.52
N LEU A 25 -13.81 -10.33 0.80
CA LEU A 25 -12.54 -11.05 0.65
C LEU A 25 -11.83 -11.17 2.02
N LEU A 26 -11.72 -10.04 2.73
CA LEU A 26 -11.23 -10.01 4.11
C LEU A 26 -12.42 -10.15 5.07
N ALA A 27 -12.60 -11.36 5.58
CA ALA A 27 -13.66 -11.70 6.51
C ALA A 27 -13.11 -12.01 7.91
N SER A 28 -13.93 -11.74 8.92
CA SER A 28 -13.73 -12.25 10.28
C SER A 28 -13.96 -13.76 10.32
N THR A 29 -13.64 -14.40 11.45
CA THR A 29 -13.89 -15.84 11.67
C THR A 29 -15.36 -16.22 11.52
N LYS A 30 -16.29 -15.26 11.70
CA LYS A 30 -17.73 -15.42 11.51
C LYS A 30 -18.21 -15.13 10.08
N GLY A 31 -17.30 -14.96 9.12
CA GLY A 31 -17.62 -14.66 7.71
C GLY A 31 -18.05 -13.21 7.43
N LYS A 32 -18.23 -12.38 8.45
CA LYS A 32 -18.59 -10.94 8.29
C LYS A 32 -17.39 -10.12 7.82
N ARG A 33 -17.64 -8.98 7.16
CA ARG A 33 -16.61 -8.03 6.73
C ARG A 33 -15.67 -7.68 7.89
N MET A 34 -14.37 -7.79 7.66
CA MET A 34 -13.38 -7.45 8.67
C MET A 34 -13.39 -5.94 8.92
N ILE A 35 -13.45 -5.56 10.20
CA ILE A 35 -13.37 -4.15 10.60
C ILE A 35 -11.91 -3.69 10.62
N TYR A 36 -11.71 -2.38 10.41
CA TYR A 36 -10.39 -1.78 10.35
C TYR A 36 -9.54 -2.07 11.60
N ARG A 37 -10.15 -1.97 12.80
CA ARG A 37 -9.48 -2.27 14.07
C ARG A 37 -8.89 -3.69 14.11
N SER A 38 -9.58 -4.69 13.57
CA SER A 38 -9.05 -6.06 13.52
C SER A 38 -7.86 -6.20 12.56
N ILE A 39 -7.87 -5.46 11.45
CA ILE A 39 -6.72 -5.41 10.52
C ILE A 39 -5.54 -4.76 11.23
N TYR A 40 -5.77 -3.63 11.90
CA TYR A 40 -4.76 -2.89 12.66
C TYR A 40 -4.06 -3.77 13.70
N GLU A 41 -4.83 -4.45 14.56
CA GLU A 41 -4.26 -5.33 15.60
C GLU A 41 -3.48 -6.51 15.02
N LYS A 42 -3.98 -7.11 13.92
CA LYS A 42 -3.25 -8.18 13.21
C LYS A 42 -1.92 -7.69 12.68
N MET A 43 -1.90 -6.48 12.09
CA MET A 43 -0.67 -5.89 11.57
C MET A 43 0.31 -5.52 12.68
N LYS A 44 -0.16 -4.96 13.79
CA LYS A 44 0.67 -4.67 14.96
C LYS A 44 1.35 -5.94 15.47
N LYS A 45 0.59 -7.04 15.60
CA LYS A 45 1.12 -8.35 15.99
C LYS A 45 2.15 -8.89 15.00
N LEU A 46 1.93 -8.70 13.70
CA LEU A 46 2.90 -9.09 12.67
C LEU A 46 4.19 -8.27 12.78
N GLY A 47 4.10 -6.95 12.97
CA GLY A 47 5.25 -6.07 13.13
C GLY A 47 6.10 -6.41 14.35
N SER A 48 5.46 -6.76 15.47
CA SER A 48 6.17 -7.26 16.66
C SER A 48 6.88 -8.60 16.38
N LYS A 49 6.20 -9.53 15.70
CA LYS A 49 6.77 -10.85 15.38
C LYS A 49 7.93 -10.79 14.38
N SER A 50 7.91 -9.82 13.47
CA SER A 50 8.93 -9.68 12.43
C SER A 50 10.09 -8.76 12.84
N GLY A 51 10.10 -8.24 14.07
CA GLY A 51 11.12 -7.29 14.54
C GLY A 51 11.04 -5.89 13.91
N ILE A 52 10.01 -5.61 13.09
CA ILE A 52 9.80 -4.30 12.44
C ILE A 52 9.24 -3.28 13.44
N GLY A 53 8.61 -3.74 14.52
CA GLY A 53 8.04 -2.88 15.56
C GLY A 53 6.65 -2.37 15.19
N LYS A 54 6.47 -1.04 15.16
CA LYS A 54 5.16 -0.41 14.89
C LYS A 54 4.80 -0.60 13.42
N LEU A 55 3.86 -1.51 13.14
CA LEU A 55 3.35 -1.79 11.79
C LEU A 55 1.82 -1.62 11.76
N HIS A 56 1.32 -0.82 10.81
CA HIS A 56 -0.12 -0.61 10.60
C HIS A 56 -0.44 -0.32 9.11
N PRO A 57 -1.72 -0.39 8.67
CA PRO A 57 -2.09 -0.33 7.25
C PRO A 57 -1.53 0.86 6.49
N HIS A 58 -1.61 2.06 7.08
CA HIS A 58 -1.09 3.27 6.44
C HIS A 58 0.42 3.24 6.20
N MET A 59 1.23 2.59 7.06
CA MET A 59 2.68 2.48 6.81
C MET A 59 2.98 1.69 5.54
N LEU A 60 2.29 0.57 5.31
CA LEU A 60 2.47 -0.20 4.07
C LEU A 60 2.08 0.62 2.85
N ARG A 61 0.99 1.40 2.95
CA ARG A 61 0.56 2.31 1.89
C ARG A 61 1.61 3.39 1.62
N HIS A 62 2.17 3.99 2.67
CA HIS A 62 3.24 4.97 2.54
C HIS A 62 4.48 4.35 1.89
N THR A 63 4.92 3.17 2.32
CA THR A 63 6.06 2.47 1.72
C THR A 63 5.84 2.17 0.23
N TYR A 64 4.64 1.72 -0.14
CA TYR A 64 4.29 1.50 -1.55
C TYR A 64 4.37 2.79 -2.37
N LEU A 65 3.68 3.85 -1.92
CA LEU A 65 3.58 5.10 -2.68
C LEU A 65 4.92 5.85 -2.74
N SER A 66 5.69 5.88 -1.65
CA SER A 66 7.05 6.43 -1.67
C SER A 66 7.96 5.66 -2.62
N ARG A 67 7.90 4.32 -2.64
CA ARG A 67 8.73 3.51 -3.54
C ARG A 67 8.30 3.67 -5.00
N LEU A 68 7.01 3.76 -5.26
CA LEU A 68 6.46 3.98 -6.60
C LEU A 68 6.92 5.32 -7.16
N TYR A 69 6.81 6.40 -6.37
CA TYR A 69 7.30 7.72 -6.76
C TYR A 69 8.81 7.72 -7.01
N ASN A 70 9.60 6.98 -6.23
CA ASN A 70 11.04 6.89 -6.42
C ASN A 70 11.46 6.18 -7.72
N ILE A 71 10.58 5.41 -8.34
CA ILE A 71 10.85 4.69 -9.59
C ILE A 71 10.32 5.52 -10.77
N GLU A 72 9.07 5.96 -10.68
CA GLU A 72 8.37 6.59 -11.81
C GLU A 72 8.63 8.11 -11.89
N HIS A 73 8.94 8.76 -10.77
CA HIS A 73 9.06 10.21 -10.65
C HIS A 73 7.83 11.03 -11.12
N ASP A 74 6.71 10.37 -11.43
CA ASP A 74 5.45 11.00 -11.82
C ASP A 74 4.45 11.04 -10.65
N LEU A 75 4.15 12.26 -10.18
CA LEU A 75 3.21 12.48 -9.09
C LEU A 75 1.76 12.18 -9.48
N ARG A 76 1.37 12.38 -10.75
CA ARG A 76 0.01 12.15 -11.23
C ARG A 76 -0.28 10.67 -11.29
N PHE A 77 0.65 9.88 -11.83
CA PHE A 77 0.54 8.42 -11.82
C PHE A 77 0.45 7.86 -10.39
N VAL A 78 1.27 8.36 -9.46
CA VAL A 78 1.22 7.95 -8.05
C VAL A 78 -0.12 8.33 -7.39
N GLN A 79 -0.69 9.48 -7.74
CA GLN A 79 -2.01 9.90 -7.27
C GLN A 79 -3.12 8.97 -7.77
N ASP A 80 -3.10 8.61 -9.05
CA ASP A 80 -4.07 7.70 -9.67
C ASP A 80 -3.98 6.31 -9.02
N GLN A 81 -2.77 5.80 -8.77
CA GLN A 81 -2.56 4.53 -8.06
C GLN A 81 -2.99 4.58 -6.59
N ALA A 82 -2.90 5.75 -5.95
CA ALA A 82 -3.44 5.93 -4.62
C ALA A 82 -4.98 5.96 -4.63
N GLY A 83 -5.62 6.44 -5.70
CA GLY A 83 -7.06 6.72 -5.72
C GLY A 83 -7.44 7.83 -4.73
N HIS A 84 -6.53 8.78 -4.48
CA HIS A 84 -6.82 9.94 -3.64
C HIS A 84 -7.60 10.98 -4.44
N ALA A 85 -8.79 11.36 -3.93
CA ALA A 85 -9.57 12.46 -4.52
C ALA A 85 -8.89 13.83 -4.36
N SER A 86 -7.93 13.98 -3.43
CA SER A 86 -7.23 15.24 -3.16
C SER A 86 -5.71 15.14 -3.40
N PRO A 87 -5.10 16.08 -4.13
CA PRO A 87 -3.65 16.12 -4.38
C PRO A 87 -2.81 16.33 -3.11
N THR A 88 -3.37 16.97 -2.08
CA THR A 88 -2.66 17.40 -0.87
C THR A 88 -2.14 16.22 -0.04
N THR A 89 -2.80 15.05 -0.12
CA THR A 89 -2.38 13.83 0.58
C THR A 89 -1.25 13.09 -0.15
N THR A 90 -1.05 13.36 -1.44
CA THR A 90 0.01 12.73 -2.26
C THR A 90 1.30 13.56 -2.27
N ALA A 91 1.19 14.89 -2.13
CA ALA A 91 2.35 15.80 -2.06
C ALA A 91 3.34 15.48 -0.91
N ILE A 92 2.89 14.79 0.15
CA ILE A 92 3.74 14.32 1.24
C ILE A 92 4.85 13.36 0.74
N TYR A 93 4.58 12.55 -0.29
CA TYR A 93 5.57 11.62 -0.86
C TYR A 93 6.67 12.33 -1.63
N ALA A 94 6.34 13.38 -2.38
CA ALA A 94 7.32 14.21 -3.07
C ALA A 94 8.22 14.96 -2.07
N LYS A 95 7.64 15.46 -0.96
CA LYS A 95 8.37 16.22 0.07
C LYS A 95 9.40 15.37 0.84
N THR A 96 9.20 14.05 0.91
CA THR A 96 10.07 13.13 1.66
C THR A 96 11.36 12.78 0.89
N ASN A 97 11.44 13.08 -0.41
CA ASN A 97 12.59 12.72 -1.24
C ASN A 97 13.47 13.94 -1.60
N CYS A 98 14.27 14.39 -0.63
CA CYS A 98 15.27 15.45 -0.81
C CYS A 98 16.32 15.10 -1.90
N LYS A 99 16.58 13.80 -2.14
CA LYS A 99 17.55 13.33 -3.16
C LYS A 99 17.03 13.49 -4.59
N ALA A 100 15.75 13.22 -4.84
CA ALA A 100 15.15 13.42 -6.16
C ALA A 100 15.14 14.91 -6.54
N ARG A 101 14.88 15.79 -5.55
CA ARG A 101 14.90 17.23 -5.76
C ARG A 101 16.30 17.77 -6.04
N LYS A 102 17.33 17.24 -5.37
CA LYS A 102 18.74 17.58 -5.65
C LYS A 102 19.14 17.20 -7.08
N ARG A 103 18.79 15.99 -7.54
CA ARG A 103 19.10 15.55 -8.90
C ARG A 103 18.45 16.40 -9.98
N GLN A 104 17.22 16.88 -9.76
CA GLN A 104 16.54 17.76 -10.70
C GLN A 104 17.17 19.15 -10.78
N VAL A 105 17.73 19.64 -9.67
CA VAL A 105 18.49 20.90 -9.66
C VAL A 105 19.86 20.70 -10.32
N GLU A 106 20.57 19.63 -9.98
CA GLU A 106 21.87 19.29 -10.60
C GLU A 106 21.73 19.11 -12.13
N ALA A 107 20.66 18.49 -12.61
CA ALA A 107 20.40 18.33 -14.05
C ALA A 107 20.04 19.65 -14.79
N LEU A 108 19.71 20.72 -14.06
CA LEU A 108 19.48 22.06 -14.62
C LEU A 108 20.75 22.93 -14.57
N ASP A 109 21.72 22.57 -13.73
CA ASP A 109 23.03 23.24 -13.63
C ASP A 109 24.03 22.72 -14.68
N ASP A 110 23.69 21.61 -15.38
CA ASP A 110 24.47 20.99 -16.46
C ASP A 110 24.07 21.47 -17.89
N GLU A 111 23.16 22.45 -18.02
CA GLU A 111 22.85 23.20 -19.26
C GLU A 111 23.48 24.60 -19.25
#